data_AF-A0A930LBK8-F1
#
_entry.id   AF-A0A930LBK8-F1
#
_cell.length_a   1.000
_cell.length_b   1.000
_cell.length_c   1.000
_cell.angle_alpha   90.00
_cell.angle_beta   90.00
_cell.angle_gamma   90.00
#
_symmetry.space_group_name_H-M   'P 1'
#
loop_
_entity.id
_entity.type
_entity.pdbx_description
1 polymer ?
#
loop_
_entity_poly.entity_id
_entity_poly.type
_entity_poly.pdbx_seq_one_letter_code
_entity_poly.pdbx_strand_id
1 'polypeptide(L)'
;MNDFSVPAHPQSTRTTPASTDAGMTLSDILADHAATTGGTLQHRQSTTSIALEEFTTVAIPWIFVNYQLPLMATQEILWERTDGDITVILAATPYKDNNGVTQQHLPSGRIAREILIYLTTTALATQSPVIKISDTWRGLLSDIGIEASKDNLQAVQKQLRALLKMTIQISHQGTLPDGTNVSTSQSYLVGSSEKLFFNRDGLLDDKHQSVIRLSQEFYDRIAATPSPVHGAMLVLRESWRKIIAENPHQALAGDVFWWLAGRMSRIRRETRIPWTSLMGQFGSSARQITKFRAQFRAALSVATREYFAPLGEDFDSTVYVGEYGVGTRGGNSGLLLSPISVEHQRLMAWSSRSRQADDSTESASVSRQVPTPQASDSTNSVAEVVSIPAHAGVDVAELRAALDAAGLPTGAVSDGTLRAAIDTVLSRVSSVGNAQALVTTAIMREPALLTGAAAPVASAVQGPAVSAAPGQGAAPVASSRPVLPVVSCPVHGEDVTGLVCRDCAIELKSADTDPAVATGCWHAVRARLTELSRLEGVDTSGEWVRYSALAERHGVG
;
A
#
# COMPACT_ATOMS: atom_id res chain seq x y z
N MET A 1 42.16 -1.31 -58.65
CA MET A 1 41.58 0.03 -58.40
C MET A 1 42.17 0.52 -57.09
N ASN A 2 42.93 1.60 -57.22
CA ASN A 2 43.84 2.31 -56.30
C ASN A 2 43.35 2.32 -54.83
N ASP A 3 44.11 1.94 -53.79
CA ASP A 3 45.45 2.34 -53.29
C ASP A 3 45.41 3.51 -52.27
N PHE A 4 46.28 3.40 -51.25
CA PHE A 4 46.74 4.38 -50.25
C PHE A 4 46.08 4.55 -48.86
N SER A 5 46.72 3.89 -47.88
CA SER A 5 47.54 4.46 -46.79
C SER A 5 47.04 5.65 -45.93
N VAL A 6 47.10 5.43 -44.62
CA VAL A 6 47.18 6.43 -43.54
C VAL A 6 48.55 7.14 -43.58
N PRO A 7 48.62 8.45 -43.25
CA PRO A 7 49.49 8.86 -42.13
C PRO A 7 48.93 9.99 -41.25
N ALA A 8 49.67 10.22 -40.16
CA ALA A 8 49.38 10.95 -38.94
C ALA A 8 49.33 12.50 -39.01
N HIS A 9 48.72 13.07 -37.96
CA HIS A 9 48.84 14.43 -37.36
C HIS A 9 49.00 15.68 -38.24
N PRO A 10 48.24 16.73 -37.89
CA PRO A 10 48.87 18.01 -37.62
C PRO A 10 48.40 18.69 -36.32
N GLN A 11 49.25 19.60 -35.87
CA GLN A 11 49.23 20.32 -34.61
C GLN A 11 48.10 21.37 -34.48
N SER A 12 47.72 21.58 -33.23
CA SER A 12 47.08 22.75 -32.61
C SER A 12 47.11 24.08 -33.41
N THR A 13 45.94 24.66 -33.65
CA THR A 13 45.77 26.13 -33.60
C THR A 13 44.45 26.49 -32.90
N ARG A 14 44.64 27.24 -31.82
CA ARG A 14 43.66 27.89 -30.95
C ARG A 14 42.98 29.02 -31.73
N THR A 15 41.66 28.95 -31.91
CA THR A 15 40.84 30.13 -32.23
C THR A 15 39.51 30.06 -31.50
N THR A 16 39.39 30.82 -30.42
CA THR A 16 38.13 31.18 -29.77
C THR A 16 37.30 32.08 -30.69
N PRO A 17 35.97 31.99 -30.62
CA PRO A 17 35.14 33.19 -30.57
C PRO A 17 34.46 33.30 -29.20
N ALA A 18 34.42 34.54 -28.71
CA ALA A 18 33.88 34.95 -27.44
C ALA A 18 32.34 34.96 -27.41
N SER A 19 31.83 34.57 -26.24
CA SER A 19 30.61 34.99 -25.54
C SER A 19 29.34 35.33 -26.35
N THR A 20 28.27 34.58 -26.07
CA THR A 20 27.08 35.16 -25.41
C THR A 20 26.42 34.12 -24.52
N ASP A 21 25.93 34.63 -23.39
CA ASP A 21 25.54 34.05 -22.10
C ASP A 21 24.60 32.83 -22.01
N ALA A 22 24.67 32.24 -20.81
CA ALA A 22 23.78 31.24 -20.19
C ALA A 22 23.98 29.75 -20.54
N GLY A 23 25.22 29.27 -20.40
CA GLY A 23 25.49 27.84 -20.23
C GLY A 23 25.18 27.37 -18.82
N MET A 24 24.01 26.77 -18.59
CA MET A 24 23.80 25.88 -17.45
C MET A 24 24.59 24.60 -17.70
N THR A 25 25.48 24.23 -16.77
CA THR A 25 26.18 22.95 -16.85
C THR A 25 25.32 21.84 -16.24
N LEU A 26 25.51 20.60 -16.68
CA LEU A 26 24.77 19.42 -16.19
C LEU A 26 24.93 19.22 -14.66
N SER A 27 25.98 19.79 -14.08
CA SER A 27 26.23 19.85 -12.64
C SER A 27 25.27 20.77 -11.88
N ASP A 28 24.72 21.81 -12.53
CA ASP A 28 23.82 22.78 -11.93
C ASP A 28 22.37 22.26 -11.84
N ILE A 29 21.99 21.30 -12.71
CA ILE A 29 20.66 20.66 -12.71
C ILE A 29 20.55 19.56 -11.63
N LEU A 30 21.68 19.00 -11.19
CA LEU A 30 21.72 17.93 -10.19
C LEU A 30 21.90 18.44 -8.75
N ALA A 31 22.12 19.76 -8.59
CA ALA A 31 22.39 20.41 -7.32
C ALA A 31 21.15 21.09 -6.76
N ASP A 32 20.08 20.34 -6.52
CA ASP A 32 19.08 20.74 -5.53
C ASP A 32 19.20 19.85 -4.28
N HIS A 33 19.49 20.54 -3.17
CA HIS A 33 19.77 20.08 -1.81
C HIS A 33 21.20 19.60 -1.55
N ALA A 34 22.15 20.53 -1.66
CA ALA A 34 23.41 20.44 -0.92
C ALA A 34 23.12 20.63 0.57
N ALA A 35 23.40 19.59 1.35
CA ALA A 35 23.53 19.65 2.79
C ALA A 35 24.63 20.64 3.20
N THR A 36 24.43 21.32 4.32
CA THR A 36 25.34 22.29 4.94
C THR A 36 26.73 21.68 5.15
N THR A 37 27.74 22.24 4.48
CA THR A 37 29.14 21.82 4.63
C THR A 37 29.77 22.52 5.84
N GLY A 38 30.14 21.76 6.86
CA GLY A 38 31.01 22.27 7.93
C GLY A 38 31.16 21.32 9.12
N GLY A 39 32.33 20.69 9.25
CA GLY A 39 32.81 20.19 10.54
C GLY A 39 33.06 18.69 10.64
N THR A 40 34.36 18.33 10.60
CA THR A 40 35.06 17.29 11.38
C THR A 40 34.56 15.84 11.29
N LEU A 41 35.50 14.94 10.96
CA LEU A 41 35.41 13.47 11.05
C LEU A 41 34.64 13.01 12.30
N GLN A 42 33.34 12.84 12.16
CA GLN A 42 32.47 12.23 13.14
C GLN A 42 31.91 10.94 12.53
N HIS A 43 31.95 9.90 13.36
CA HIS A 43 31.54 8.53 13.10
C HIS A 43 30.56 8.35 11.93
N ARG A 44 30.97 7.49 10.97
CA ARG A 44 30.10 6.79 10.03
C ARG A 44 28.96 6.14 10.84
N GLN A 45 27.83 6.81 10.96
CA GLN A 45 26.59 6.16 11.35
C GLN A 45 26.31 5.13 10.25
N SER A 46 26.13 3.86 10.62
CA SER A 46 25.89 2.77 9.68
C SER A 46 24.64 3.05 8.84
N THR A 47 24.82 3.38 7.56
CA THR A 47 23.77 3.69 6.58
C THR A 47 23.80 2.68 5.42
N THR A 48 23.72 1.38 5.72
CA THR A 48 23.76 0.31 4.72
C THR A 48 22.38 0.07 4.10
N SER A 49 22.34 -0.51 2.90
CA SER A 49 21.11 -1.13 2.38
C SER A 49 20.65 -2.23 3.33
N ILE A 50 19.34 -2.51 3.32
CA ILE A 50 18.74 -3.56 4.15
C ILE A 50 18.48 -4.77 3.27
N ALA A 51 18.99 -5.93 3.68
CA ALA A 51 18.76 -7.16 2.95
C ALA A 51 17.39 -7.76 3.32
N LEU A 52 16.71 -8.39 2.37
CA LEU A 52 15.41 -9.03 2.63
C LEU A 52 15.53 -10.11 3.71
N GLU A 53 16.68 -10.77 3.80
CA GLU A 53 17.07 -11.74 4.83
C GLU A 53 16.78 -11.27 6.26
N GLU A 54 16.89 -9.97 6.52
CA GLU A 54 16.72 -9.37 7.85
C GLU A 54 15.25 -9.36 8.30
N PHE A 55 14.30 -9.58 7.38
CA PHE A 55 12.88 -9.55 7.70
C PHE A 55 12.29 -10.95 7.92
N THR A 56 11.49 -11.12 8.97
CA THR A 56 10.66 -12.31 9.16
C THR A 56 9.49 -12.35 8.15
N THR A 57 8.92 -11.17 7.87
CA THR A 57 7.77 -11.01 6.98
C THR A 57 8.08 -10.05 5.85
N VAL A 58 7.48 -10.28 4.69
CA VAL A 58 7.53 -9.37 3.54
C VAL A 58 6.18 -8.75 3.27
N ALA A 59 6.18 -7.52 2.77
CA ALA A 59 4.97 -6.74 2.50
C ALA A 59 4.58 -6.78 1.02
N ILE A 60 3.41 -7.33 0.74
CA ILE A 60 2.84 -7.43 -0.61
C ILE A 60 1.69 -6.43 -0.74
N PRO A 61 1.76 -5.42 -1.61
CA PRO A 61 0.67 -4.47 -1.78
C PRO A 61 -0.61 -5.14 -2.25
N TRP A 62 -1.75 -4.81 -1.64
CA TRP A 62 -3.04 -5.43 -1.95
C TRP A 62 -3.45 -5.27 -3.41
N ILE A 63 -3.09 -4.14 -4.03
CA ILE A 63 -3.36 -3.91 -5.44
C ILE A 63 -2.74 -4.99 -6.33
N PHE A 64 -1.56 -5.52 -6.02
CA PHE A 64 -0.91 -6.57 -6.80
C PHE A 64 -1.33 -7.98 -6.42
N VAL A 65 -2.01 -8.16 -5.27
CA VAL A 65 -2.69 -9.41 -4.92
C VAL A 65 -3.95 -9.58 -5.79
N ASN A 66 -4.72 -8.49 -5.94
CA ASN A 66 -5.99 -8.49 -6.66
C ASN A 66 -5.79 -8.28 -8.18
N TYR A 67 -4.85 -7.42 -8.56
CA TYR A 67 -4.58 -7.00 -9.94
C TYR A 67 -3.11 -7.28 -10.30
N GLN A 68 -2.84 -8.55 -10.62
CA GLN A 68 -1.49 -9.08 -10.77
C GLN A 68 -0.78 -8.52 -12.00
N LEU A 69 0.55 -8.37 -11.87
CA LEU A 69 1.44 -8.07 -12.99
C LEU A 69 1.34 -9.17 -14.05
N PRO A 70 1.67 -8.89 -15.33
CA PRO A 70 1.87 -9.93 -16.32
C PRO A 70 2.77 -11.07 -15.82
N LEU A 71 2.33 -12.32 -16.02
CA LEU A 71 3.09 -13.51 -15.63
C LEU A 71 4.37 -13.65 -16.45
N MET A 72 4.32 -13.23 -17.72
CA MET A 72 5.42 -13.31 -18.69
C MET A 72 5.54 -11.97 -19.42
N ALA A 73 6.68 -11.76 -20.06
CA ALA A 73 6.87 -10.60 -20.92
C ALA A 73 5.78 -10.56 -22.00
N THR A 74 5.21 -9.36 -22.19
CA THR A 74 4.13 -9.10 -23.15
C THR A 74 4.47 -7.87 -23.98
N GLN A 75 3.87 -7.77 -25.17
CA GLN A 75 3.91 -6.57 -26.01
C GLN A 75 2.84 -5.54 -25.61
N GLU A 76 1.93 -5.93 -24.71
CA GLU A 76 0.92 -5.02 -24.17
C GLU A 76 1.59 -3.93 -23.32
N ILE A 77 1.12 -2.70 -23.50
CA ILE A 77 1.56 -1.52 -22.73
C ILE A 77 0.50 -1.07 -21.72
N LEU A 78 -0.71 -1.61 -21.81
CA LEU A 78 -1.81 -1.40 -20.87
C LEU A 78 -2.28 -2.77 -20.40
N TRP A 79 -2.52 -2.90 -19.10
CA TRP A 79 -2.97 -4.13 -18.47
C TRP A 79 -4.18 -3.84 -17.60
N GLU A 80 -5.36 -4.07 -18.15
CA GLU A 80 -6.62 -3.73 -17.52
C GLU A 80 -7.27 -4.93 -16.85
N ARG A 81 -7.81 -4.73 -15.67
CA ARG A 81 -8.67 -5.67 -14.96
C ARG A 81 -9.83 -4.92 -14.35
N THR A 82 -11.03 -5.47 -14.52
CA THR A 82 -12.26 -4.94 -13.94
C THR A 82 -12.86 -5.99 -13.03
N ASP A 83 -13.17 -5.58 -11.81
CA ASP A 83 -13.69 -6.42 -10.76
C ASP A 83 -14.71 -5.61 -9.95
N GLY A 84 -15.99 -5.97 -10.09
CA GLY A 84 -17.10 -5.19 -9.56
C GLY A 84 -17.13 -3.77 -10.13
N ASP A 85 -17.13 -2.79 -9.24
CA ASP A 85 -17.09 -1.35 -9.52
C ASP A 85 -15.67 -0.82 -9.76
N ILE A 86 -14.63 -1.65 -9.55
CA ILE A 86 -13.23 -1.21 -9.61
C ILE A 86 -12.57 -1.69 -10.91
N THR A 87 -12.04 -0.75 -11.67
CA THR A 87 -11.16 -1.01 -12.82
C THR A 87 -9.75 -0.53 -12.50
N VAL A 88 -8.76 -1.42 -12.62
CA VAL A 88 -7.35 -1.10 -12.50
C VAL A 88 -6.64 -1.28 -13.82
N ILE A 89 -5.91 -0.26 -14.26
CA ILE A 89 -5.05 -0.30 -15.45
C ILE A 89 -3.61 -0.09 -15.01
N LEU A 90 -2.75 -1.05 -15.32
CA LEU A 90 -1.30 -0.86 -15.23
C LEU A 90 -0.80 -0.41 -16.60
N ALA A 91 -0.15 0.74 -16.65
CA ALA A 91 0.35 1.35 -17.88
C ALA A 91 1.88 1.45 -17.88
N ALA A 92 2.50 0.97 -18.95
CA ALA A 92 3.93 1.07 -19.18
C ALA A 92 4.30 2.49 -19.66
N THR A 93 4.99 3.26 -18.82
CA THR A 93 5.55 4.55 -19.21
C THR A 93 6.95 4.36 -19.82
N PRO A 94 7.29 5.05 -20.93
CA PRO A 94 8.63 4.97 -21.52
C PRO A 94 9.74 5.42 -20.57
N TYR A 95 10.92 4.80 -20.69
CA TYR A 95 12.12 5.17 -19.94
C TYR A 95 13.39 4.90 -20.73
N LYS A 96 14.52 5.49 -20.31
CA LYS A 96 15.83 5.25 -20.91
C LYS A 96 16.57 4.15 -20.15
N ASP A 97 17.10 3.16 -20.87
CA ASP A 97 17.98 2.15 -20.28
C ASP A 97 19.43 2.65 -20.12
N ASN A 98 20.34 1.78 -19.68
CA ASN A 98 21.76 2.11 -19.47
C ASN A 98 22.45 2.62 -20.75
N ASN A 99 21.94 2.26 -21.93
CA ASN A 99 22.51 2.61 -23.22
C ASN A 99 21.81 3.86 -23.82
N GLY A 100 20.90 4.49 -23.07
CA GLY A 100 20.10 5.62 -23.55
C GLY A 100 19.00 5.23 -24.55
N VAL A 101 18.73 3.93 -24.72
CA VAL A 101 17.67 3.43 -25.61
C VAL A 101 16.34 3.54 -24.88
N THR A 102 15.31 4.03 -25.58
CA THR A 102 13.96 4.09 -25.01
C THR A 102 13.38 2.69 -24.94
N GLN A 103 13.00 2.27 -23.75
CA GLN A 103 12.26 1.05 -23.48
C GLN A 103 10.84 1.42 -23.03
N GLN A 104 9.87 0.59 -23.39
CA GLN A 104 8.50 0.70 -22.92
C GLN A 104 7.89 -0.70 -22.86
N HIS A 105 7.73 -1.22 -21.65
CA HIS A 105 7.07 -2.50 -21.43
C HIS A 105 6.55 -2.57 -19.99
N LEU A 106 5.57 -3.42 -19.76
CA LEU A 106 5.09 -3.70 -18.40
C LEU A 106 6.12 -4.52 -17.61
N PRO A 107 6.23 -4.30 -16.29
CA PRO A 107 6.98 -5.20 -15.44
C PRO A 107 6.29 -6.56 -15.39
N SER A 108 7.07 -7.65 -15.45
CA SER A 108 6.53 -8.99 -15.60
C SER A 108 7.41 -10.08 -14.99
N GLY A 109 6.81 -11.24 -14.75
CA GLY A 109 7.51 -12.42 -14.25
C GLY A 109 7.94 -12.35 -12.78
N ARG A 110 8.77 -13.31 -12.40
CA ARG A 110 9.25 -13.55 -11.04
C ARG A 110 10.08 -12.38 -10.51
N ILE A 111 11.06 -11.93 -11.29
CA ILE A 111 12.01 -10.88 -10.89
C ILE A 111 11.30 -9.55 -10.59
N ALA A 112 10.28 -9.17 -11.37
CA ALA A 112 9.50 -7.98 -11.08
C ALA A 112 8.79 -8.07 -9.71
N ARG A 113 8.27 -9.24 -9.35
CA ARG A 113 7.60 -9.47 -8.07
C ARG A 113 8.58 -9.44 -6.90
N GLU A 114 9.77 -10.02 -7.07
CA GLU A 114 10.85 -9.97 -6.08
C GLU A 114 11.31 -8.53 -5.81
N ILE A 115 11.52 -7.74 -6.87
CA ILE A 115 11.88 -6.31 -6.73
C ILE A 115 10.74 -5.54 -6.06
N LEU A 116 9.50 -5.74 -6.50
CA LEU A 116 8.34 -5.07 -5.91
C LEU A 116 8.28 -5.32 -4.40
N ILE A 117 8.41 -6.59 -3.97
CA ILE A 117 8.42 -6.97 -2.56
C ILE A 117 9.58 -6.35 -1.79
N TYR A 118 10.80 -6.36 -2.37
CA TYR A 118 11.95 -5.71 -1.76
C TYR A 118 11.67 -4.23 -1.49
N LEU A 119 11.17 -3.52 -2.50
CA LEU A 119 10.92 -2.08 -2.40
C LEU A 119 9.83 -1.75 -1.39
N THR A 120 8.72 -2.47 -1.41
CA THR A 120 7.58 -2.23 -0.52
C THR A 120 7.90 -2.60 0.92
N THR A 121 8.58 -3.73 1.13
CA THR A 121 9.00 -4.17 2.47
C THR A 121 9.97 -3.17 3.08
N THR A 122 11.01 -2.77 2.33
CA THR A 122 12.01 -1.81 2.82
C THR A 122 11.39 -0.43 3.09
N ALA A 123 10.52 0.06 2.21
CA ALA A 123 9.88 1.36 2.40
C ALA A 123 8.96 1.39 3.63
N LEU A 124 8.17 0.33 3.85
CA LEU A 124 7.29 0.24 5.01
C LEU A 124 8.06 0.05 6.31
N ALA A 125 9.10 -0.79 6.30
CA ALA A 125 9.94 -1.03 7.48
C ALA A 125 10.72 0.23 7.91
N THR A 126 11.22 1.00 6.93
CA THR A 126 11.95 2.26 7.18
C THR A 126 11.03 3.47 7.30
N GLN A 127 9.71 3.28 7.11
CA GLN A 127 8.71 4.35 7.08
C GLN A 127 9.11 5.51 6.15
N SER A 128 9.66 5.16 4.98
CA SER A 128 10.24 6.12 4.05
C SER A 128 10.00 5.70 2.60
N PRO A 129 9.56 6.61 1.71
CA PRO A 129 9.51 6.35 0.28
C PRO A 129 10.91 6.31 -0.36
N VAL A 130 11.95 6.68 0.39
CA VAL A 130 13.35 6.70 -0.03
C VAL A 130 14.04 5.44 0.43
N ILE A 131 14.46 4.61 -0.53
CA ILE A 131 15.10 3.32 -0.32
C ILE A 131 16.56 3.43 -0.72
N LYS A 132 17.46 3.28 0.25
CA LYS A 132 18.91 3.16 0.01
C LYS A 132 19.19 1.76 -0.51
N ILE A 133 19.84 1.66 -1.66
CA ILE A 133 20.22 0.38 -2.26
C ILE A 133 21.71 0.14 -2.17
N SER A 134 22.10 -1.13 -2.29
CA SER A 134 23.50 -1.52 -2.37
C SER A 134 24.30 -0.71 -3.40
N ASP A 135 25.55 -0.48 -3.06
CA ASP A 135 26.60 0.18 -3.85
C ASP A 135 26.98 -0.57 -5.13
N THR A 136 26.62 -1.85 -5.24
CA THR A 136 26.86 -2.67 -6.44
C THR A 136 25.58 -3.38 -6.88
N TRP A 137 25.44 -3.66 -8.19
CA TRP A 137 24.31 -4.46 -8.68
C TRP A 137 24.28 -5.86 -8.05
N ARG A 138 25.44 -6.48 -7.82
CA ARG A 138 25.51 -7.78 -7.13
C ARG A 138 25.03 -7.67 -5.69
N GLY A 139 25.39 -6.60 -4.99
CA GLY A 139 24.86 -6.29 -3.66
C GLY A 139 23.35 -6.15 -3.69
N LEU A 140 22.79 -5.40 -4.65
CA LEU A 140 21.34 -5.25 -4.75
C LEU A 140 20.63 -6.58 -5.05
N LEU A 141 21.21 -7.43 -5.92
CA LEU A 141 20.71 -8.77 -6.14
C LEU A 141 20.73 -9.60 -4.85
N SER A 142 21.82 -9.52 -4.07
CA SER A 142 21.93 -10.15 -2.77
C SER A 142 20.87 -9.63 -1.79
N ASP A 143 20.67 -8.32 -1.71
CA ASP A 143 19.67 -7.68 -0.84
C ASP A 143 18.24 -8.11 -1.20
N ILE A 144 17.96 -8.38 -2.48
CA ILE A 144 16.66 -8.90 -2.93
C ILE A 144 16.57 -10.43 -2.65
N GLY A 145 17.70 -11.13 -2.59
CA GLY A 145 17.75 -12.60 -2.53
C GLY A 145 17.74 -13.28 -3.90
N ILE A 146 18.20 -12.59 -4.93
CA ILE A 146 18.35 -13.12 -6.29
C ILE A 146 19.81 -13.52 -6.49
N GLU A 147 20.04 -14.73 -7.01
CA GLU A 147 21.38 -15.21 -7.33
C GLU A 147 22.06 -14.30 -8.39
N ALA A 148 23.31 -13.92 -8.12
CA ALA A 148 24.07 -13.04 -9.00
C ALA A 148 24.54 -13.74 -10.28
N SER A 149 23.85 -13.51 -11.38
CA SER A 149 24.27 -13.89 -12.73
C SER A 149 24.15 -12.71 -13.69
N LYS A 150 24.79 -12.80 -14.87
CA LYS A 150 24.69 -11.74 -15.90
C LYS A 150 23.23 -11.53 -16.32
N ASP A 151 22.50 -12.63 -16.52
CA ASP A 151 21.11 -12.61 -16.98
C ASP A 151 20.18 -12.04 -15.89
N ASN A 152 20.37 -12.43 -14.62
CA ASN A 152 19.61 -11.89 -13.50
C ASN A 152 19.89 -10.41 -13.30
N LEU A 153 21.14 -9.97 -13.45
CA LEU A 153 21.49 -8.55 -13.34
C LEU A 153 20.78 -7.73 -14.42
N GLN A 154 20.80 -8.17 -15.68
CA GLN A 154 20.10 -7.49 -16.77
C GLN A 154 18.59 -7.48 -16.56
N ALA A 155 18.03 -8.61 -16.09
CA ALA A 155 16.61 -8.71 -15.80
C ALA A 155 16.21 -7.80 -14.63
N VAL A 156 17.00 -7.71 -13.55
CA VAL A 156 16.73 -6.81 -12.42
C VAL A 156 16.77 -5.35 -12.87
N GLN A 157 17.80 -4.94 -13.60
CA GLN A 157 17.88 -3.57 -14.16
C GLN A 157 16.66 -3.22 -15.01
N LYS A 158 16.25 -4.14 -15.89
CA LYS A 158 15.10 -3.96 -16.78
C LYS A 158 13.79 -3.88 -16.00
N GLN A 159 13.52 -4.84 -15.12
CA GLN A 159 12.27 -4.92 -14.37
C GLN A 159 12.15 -3.81 -13.31
N LEU A 160 13.25 -3.41 -12.67
CA LEU A 160 13.26 -2.32 -11.70
C LEU A 160 12.79 -1.01 -12.35
N ARG A 161 13.37 -0.64 -13.49
CA ARG A 161 12.97 0.59 -14.19
C ARG A 161 11.54 0.54 -14.69
N ALA A 162 11.13 -0.61 -15.25
CA ALA A 162 9.76 -0.80 -15.69
C ALA A 162 8.76 -0.68 -14.52
N LEU A 163 9.09 -1.20 -13.33
CA LEU A 163 8.28 -1.03 -12.12
C LEU A 163 8.21 0.44 -11.72
N LEU A 164 9.35 1.11 -11.56
CA LEU A 164 9.38 2.52 -11.12
C LEU A 164 8.62 3.44 -12.10
N LYS A 165 8.65 3.12 -13.40
CA LYS A 165 7.98 3.91 -14.43
C LYS A 165 6.57 3.41 -14.76
N MET A 166 6.08 2.36 -14.12
CA MET A 166 4.70 1.93 -14.29
C MET A 166 3.74 2.95 -13.66
N THR A 167 2.73 3.35 -14.42
CA THR A 167 1.60 4.14 -13.91
C THR A 167 0.47 3.19 -13.56
N ILE A 168 -0.13 3.39 -12.40
CA ILE A 168 -1.32 2.68 -11.93
C ILE A 168 -2.49 3.64 -12.07
N GLN A 169 -3.53 3.21 -12.77
CA GLN A 169 -4.81 3.93 -12.85
C GLN A 169 -5.87 3.11 -12.15
N ILE A 170 -6.63 3.74 -11.27
CA ILE A 170 -7.74 3.13 -10.55
C ILE A 170 -8.99 3.94 -10.88
N SER A 171 -10.02 3.26 -11.36
CA SER A 171 -11.31 3.86 -11.63
C SER A 171 -12.39 3.14 -10.83
N HIS A 172 -13.31 3.91 -10.23
CA HIS A 172 -14.50 3.39 -9.57
C HIS A 172 -15.73 3.83 -10.36
N GLN A 173 -16.62 2.89 -10.65
CA GLN A 173 -17.90 3.15 -11.31
C GLN A 173 -19.05 2.79 -10.37
N GLY A 174 -19.89 3.77 -10.05
CA GLY A 174 -21.06 3.53 -9.20
C GLY A 174 -22.27 4.27 -9.70
N THR A 175 -23.42 3.93 -9.15
CA THR A 175 -24.66 4.69 -9.31
C THR A 175 -25.10 5.12 -7.93
N LEU A 176 -25.25 6.43 -7.73
CA LEU A 176 -25.77 7.00 -6.50
C LEU A 176 -27.24 6.60 -6.31
N PRO A 177 -27.78 6.68 -5.07
CA PRO A 177 -29.17 6.31 -4.79
C PRO A 177 -30.22 7.09 -5.60
N ASP A 178 -29.87 8.27 -6.12
CA ASP A 178 -30.71 9.11 -6.98
C ASP A 178 -30.64 8.73 -8.48
N GLY A 179 -29.89 7.69 -8.83
CA GLY A 179 -29.70 7.22 -10.21
C GLY A 179 -28.55 7.92 -10.95
N THR A 180 -27.82 8.83 -10.32
CA THR A 180 -26.67 9.51 -10.93
C THR A 180 -25.48 8.56 -11.02
N ASN A 181 -24.95 8.34 -12.22
CA ASN A 181 -23.71 7.58 -12.39
C ASN A 181 -22.51 8.42 -11.96
N VAL A 182 -21.65 7.87 -11.10
CA VAL A 182 -20.39 8.46 -10.66
C VAL A 182 -19.25 7.61 -11.21
N SER A 183 -18.30 8.28 -11.85
CA SER A 183 -17.02 7.69 -12.23
C SER A 183 -15.91 8.54 -11.66
N THR A 184 -15.08 7.96 -10.79
CA THR A 184 -13.87 8.60 -10.29
C THR A 184 -12.67 7.86 -10.83
N SER A 185 -11.70 8.57 -11.39
CA SER A 185 -10.45 7.97 -11.88
C SER A 185 -9.26 8.70 -11.27
N GLN A 186 -8.29 7.95 -10.79
CA GLN A 186 -7.03 8.45 -10.23
C GLN A 186 -5.87 7.71 -10.87
N SER A 187 -4.77 8.40 -11.13
CA SER A 187 -3.57 7.82 -11.75
C SER A 187 -2.32 8.29 -11.02
N TYR A 188 -1.42 7.36 -10.74
CA TYR A 188 -0.17 7.65 -10.05
C TYR A 188 0.97 6.73 -10.49
N LEU A 189 2.19 7.25 -10.41
CA LEU A 189 3.41 6.53 -10.75
C LEU A 189 3.84 5.64 -9.57
N VAL A 190 4.49 4.50 -9.82
CA VAL A 190 5.06 3.69 -8.71
C VAL A 190 6.32 4.34 -8.13
N GLY A 191 7.23 4.83 -8.98
CA GLY A 191 8.50 5.44 -8.57
C GLY A 191 8.68 6.85 -9.13
N SER A 192 8.93 7.84 -8.28
CA SER A 192 9.13 9.22 -8.74
C SER A 192 10.52 9.42 -9.37
N SER A 193 11.56 8.77 -8.83
CA SER A 193 12.94 8.94 -9.30
C SER A 193 13.84 7.77 -8.90
N GLU A 194 14.85 7.50 -9.71
CA GLU A 194 16.02 6.69 -9.33
C GLU A 194 17.26 7.56 -9.43
N LYS A 195 18.09 7.59 -8.37
CA LYS A 195 19.41 8.22 -8.39
C LYS A 195 20.43 7.11 -8.25
N LEU A 196 20.85 6.59 -9.40
CA LEU A 196 21.84 5.54 -9.52
C LEU A 196 23.18 6.17 -9.88
N PHE A 197 24.20 5.93 -9.07
CA PHE A 197 25.56 6.36 -9.37
C PHE A 197 26.28 5.21 -10.06
N PHE A 198 26.99 5.50 -11.14
CA PHE A 198 27.72 4.51 -11.91
C PHE A 198 29.21 4.85 -12.00
N ASN A 199 30.05 3.84 -11.90
CA ASN A 199 31.48 3.93 -12.13
C ASN A 199 31.79 4.03 -13.64
N ARG A 200 33.08 4.15 -13.99
CA ARG A 200 33.54 4.30 -15.39
C ARG A 200 33.18 3.12 -16.29
N ASP A 201 32.96 1.94 -15.71
CA ASP A 201 32.59 0.72 -16.43
C ASP A 201 31.07 0.55 -16.55
N GLY A 202 30.28 1.54 -16.08
CA GLY A 202 28.81 1.52 -16.11
C GLY A 202 28.18 0.60 -15.05
N LEU A 203 28.95 0.14 -14.06
CA LEU A 203 28.45 -0.60 -12.90
C LEU A 203 28.07 0.39 -11.79
N LEU A 204 27.21 -0.01 -10.83
CA LEU A 204 26.92 0.87 -9.69
C LEU A 204 28.23 1.24 -8.97
N ASP A 205 28.35 2.53 -8.64
CA ASP A 205 29.52 3.13 -8.00
C ASP A 205 29.49 2.89 -6.50
N ASP A 206 30.60 2.42 -5.95
CA ASP A 206 30.78 2.17 -4.53
C ASP A 206 31.13 3.41 -3.72
N LYS A 207 31.41 4.53 -4.39
CA LYS A 207 31.74 5.81 -3.75
C LYS A 207 30.53 6.64 -3.38
N HIS A 208 29.37 6.33 -3.96
CA HIS A 208 28.16 7.15 -3.83
C HIS A 208 26.94 6.27 -3.53
N GLN A 209 26.20 6.66 -2.50
CA GLN A 209 24.98 5.96 -2.11
C GLN A 209 23.92 6.09 -3.20
N SER A 210 23.62 4.99 -3.88
CA SER A 210 22.49 4.91 -4.82
C SER A 210 21.17 4.80 -4.06
N VAL A 211 20.14 5.45 -4.61
CA VAL A 211 18.83 5.59 -3.94
C VAL A 211 17.70 5.41 -4.96
N ILE A 212 16.69 4.66 -4.56
CA ILE A 212 15.41 4.54 -5.26
C ILE A 212 14.37 5.33 -4.48
N ARG A 213 13.53 6.11 -5.16
CA ARG A 213 12.41 6.84 -4.54
C ARG A 213 11.09 6.37 -5.13
N LEU A 214 10.26 5.75 -4.29
CA LEU A 214 8.85 5.50 -4.59
C LEU A 214 8.12 6.84 -4.71
N SER A 215 7.09 6.91 -5.55
CA SER A 215 6.25 8.11 -5.53
C SER A 215 5.58 8.23 -4.16
N GLN A 216 5.37 9.47 -3.72
CA GLN A 216 4.71 9.71 -2.44
C GLN A 216 3.33 9.06 -2.40
N GLU A 217 2.56 9.19 -3.49
CA GLU A 217 1.23 8.61 -3.58
C GLU A 217 1.24 7.07 -3.55
N PHE A 218 2.19 6.41 -4.22
CA PHE A 218 2.31 4.96 -4.12
C PHE A 218 2.68 4.52 -2.70
N TYR A 219 3.63 5.21 -2.06
CA TYR A 219 4.03 4.95 -0.68
C TYR A 219 2.85 5.11 0.30
N ASP A 220 2.14 6.23 0.23
CA ASP A 220 0.98 6.50 1.08
C ASP A 220 -0.11 5.44 0.90
N ARG A 221 -0.35 5.01 -0.36
CA ARG A 221 -1.32 3.96 -0.69
C ARG A 221 -0.94 2.59 -0.15
N ILE A 222 0.34 2.21 -0.14
CA ILE A 222 0.76 0.92 0.45
C ILE A 222 0.85 0.96 1.98
N ALA A 223 1.04 2.14 2.56
CA ALA A 223 1.06 2.36 4.00
C ALA A 223 -0.34 2.53 4.61
N ALA A 224 -1.35 2.82 3.78
CA ALA A 224 -2.73 3.00 4.21
C ALA A 224 -3.36 1.72 4.78
N THR A 225 -4.50 1.90 5.44
CA THR A 225 -5.35 0.79 5.89
C THR A 225 -5.68 -0.13 4.71
N PRO A 226 -5.59 -1.46 4.90
CA PRO A 226 -5.90 -2.43 3.84
C PRO A 226 -7.27 -2.20 3.18
N SER A 227 -7.26 -2.04 1.85
CA SER A 227 -8.42 -2.06 0.96
C SER A 227 -8.10 -2.93 -0.27
N PRO A 228 -9.05 -3.21 -1.18
CA PRO A 228 -8.75 -3.88 -2.46
C PRO A 228 -7.56 -3.32 -3.24
N VAL A 229 -7.29 -2.02 -3.12
CA VAL A 229 -6.27 -1.31 -3.89
C VAL A 229 -5.27 -0.56 -3.00
N HIS A 230 -5.42 -0.62 -1.69
CA HIS A 230 -4.58 0.08 -0.70
C HIS A 230 -4.09 -0.87 0.39
N GLY A 231 -3.04 -0.44 1.09
CA GLY A 231 -2.35 -1.19 2.12
C GLY A 231 -1.49 -2.33 1.57
N ALA A 232 -0.86 -3.03 2.51
CA ALA A 232 -0.07 -4.21 2.23
C ALA A 232 -0.49 -5.39 3.10
N MET A 233 -0.41 -6.59 2.53
CA MET A 233 -0.53 -7.86 3.22
C MET A 233 0.88 -8.34 3.60
N LEU A 234 1.06 -8.75 4.85
CA LEU A 234 2.30 -9.37 5.28
C LEU A 234 2.22 -10.89 5.15
N VAL A 235 3.27 -11.50 4.62
CA VAL A 235 3.46 -12.96 4.57
C VAL A 235 4.84 -13.31 5.07
N LEU A 236 5.04 -14.57 5.46
CA LEU A 236 6.37 -15.03 5.84
C LEU A 236 7.31 -14.99 4.65
N ARG A 237 8.47 -14.37 4.88
CA ARG A 237 9.53 -14.28 3.87
C ARG A 237 9.97 -15.68 3.42
N GLU A 238 10.12 -16.60 4.36
CA GLU A 238 10.60 -17.95 4.08
C GLU A 238 9.64 -18.72 3.17
N SER A 239 8.33 -18.69 3.47
CA SER A 239 7.30 -19.27 2.59
C SER A 239 7.37 -18.68 1.18
N TRP A 240 7.46 -17.35 1.07
CA TRP A 240 7.62 -16.69 -0.23
C TRP A 240 8.88 -17.15 -0.97
N ARG A 241 10.03 -17.17 -0.29
CA ARG A 241 11.31 -17.59 -0.86
C ARG A 241 11.31 -19.03 -1.33
N LYS A 242 10.73 -19.94 -0.55
CA LYS A 242 10.68 -21.35 -0.91
C LYS A 242 9.87 -21.58 -2.18
N ILE A 243 8.70 -20.92 -2.32
CA ILE A 243 7.90 -20.96 -3.55
C ILE A 243 8.74 -20.55 -4.76
N ILE A 244 9.43 -19.41 -4.63
CA ILE A 244 10.25 -18.86 -5.70
C ILE A 244 11.42 -19.78 -6.07
N ALA A 245 12.12 -20.32 -5.07
CA ALA A 245 13.29 -21.17 -5.25
C ALA A 245 12.93 -22.48 -5.95
N GLU A 246 11.80 -23.08 -5.59
CA GLU A 246 11.32 -24.33 -6.20
C GLU A 246 10.64 -24.11 -7.56
N ASN A 247 10.17 -22.88 -7.84
CA ASN A 247 9.44 -22.56 -9.07
C ASN A 247 10.09 -21.38 -9.82
N PRO A 248 11.38 -21.45 -10.17
CA PRO A 248 12.14 -20.29 -10.64
C PRO A 248 11.64 -19.74 -11.98
N HIS A 249 10.93 -20.54 -12.76
CA HIS A 249 10.38 -20.16 -14.07
C HIS A 249 8.87 -19.88 -14.05
N GLN A 250 8.21 -19.92 -12.89
CA GLN A 250 6.75 -19.79 -12.80
C GLN A 250 6.35 -18.72 -11.78
N ALA A 251 6.02 -17.53 -12.28
CA ALA A 251 5.46 -16.45 -11.45
C ALA A 251 4.08 -16.80 -10.86
N LEU A 252 3.33 -17.70 -11.52
CA LEU A 252 1.96 -18.05 -11.16
C LEU A 252 1.85 -18.67 -9.75
N ALA A 253 2.79 -19.53 -9.35
CA ALA A 253 2.76 -20.13 -8.02
C ALA A 253 2.84 -19.06 -6.91
N GLY A 254 3.67 -18.04 -7.11
CA GLY A 254 3.79 -16.90 -6.23
C GLY A 254 2.49 -16.08 -6.14
N ASP A 255 1.89 -15.76 -7.28
CA ASP A 255 0.62 -15.02 -7.32
C ASP A 255 -0.53 -15.81 -6.68
N VAL A 256 -0.59 -17.12 -6.91
CA VAL A 256 -1.60 -17.99 -6.29
C VAL A 256 -1.39 -18.05 -4.80
N PHE A 257 -0.15 -18.05 -4.31
CA PHE A 257 0.13 -17.96 -2.88
C PHE A 257 -0.32 -16.62 -2.27
N TRP A 258 -0.02 -15.50 -2.92
CA TRP A 258 -0.51 -14.19 -2.45
C TRP A 258 -2.04 -14.16 -2.41
N TRP A 259 -2.67 -14.61 -3.48
CA TRP A 259 -4.13 -14.69 -3.56
C TRP A 259 -4.71 -15.61 -2.48
N LEU A 260 -4.11 -16.78 -2.25
CA LEU A 260 -4.56 -17.73 -1.26
C LEU A 260 -4.41 -17.16 0.16
N ALA A 261 -3.26 -16.60 0.50
CA ALA A 261 -3.02 -15.97 1.79
C ALA A 261 -3.99 -14.82 2.05
N GLY A 262 -4.23 -14.01 1.01
CA GLY A 262 -5.20 -12.95 1.06
C GLY A 262 -6.62 -13.47 1.26
N ARG A 263 -7.02 -14.53 0.56
CA ARG A 263 -8.41 -15.01 0.54
C ARG A 263 -8.75 -15.87 1.75
N MET A 264 -7.90 -16.82 2.10
CA MET A 264 -8.16 -17.80 3.18
C MET A 264 -8.31 -17.15 4.56
N SER A 265 -7.63 -16.04 4.82
CA SER A 265 -7.79 -15.25 6.06
C SER A 265 -9.20 -14.67 6.24
N ARG A 266 -10.04 -14.71 5.21
CA ARG A 266 -11.36 -14.06 5.17
C ARG A 266 -12.52 -14.98 4.86
N ILE A 267 -12.26 -16.23 4.50
CA ILE A 267 -13.31 -17.22 4.26
C ILE A 267 -14.01 -17.56 5.58
N ARG A 268 -15.27 -17.14 5.73
CA ARG A 268 -16.12 -17.42 6.91
C ARG A 268 -17.20 -18.46 6.67
N ARG A 269 -17.47 -18.76 5.40
CA ARG A 269 -18.37 -19.83 4.94
C ARG A 269 -17.77 -20.49 3.71
N GLU A 270 -18.23 -21.69 3.40
CA GLU A 270 -17.85 -22.35 2.15
C GLU A 270 -18.13 -21.45 0.95
N THR A 271 -17.10 -21.24 0.12
CA THR A 271 -17.12 -20.30 -0.99
C THR A 271 -16.72 -21.02 -2.27
N ARG A 272 -17.58 -20.95 -3.28
CA ARG A 272 -17.35 -21.56 -4.60
C ARG A 272 -16.81 -20.52 -5.56
N ILE A 273 -15.70 -20.84 -6.21
CA ILE A 273 -15.03 -19.95 -7.16
C ILE A 273 -14.93 -20.66 -8.50
N PRO A 274 -15.70 -20.22 -9.52
CA PRO A 274 -15.64 -20.80 -10.85
C PRO A 274 -14.26 -20.71 -11.48
N TRP A 275 -13.87 -21.73 -12.24
CA TRP A 275 -12.62 -21.71 -13.00
C TRP A 275 -12.52 -20.54 -14.00
N THR A 276 -13.66 -20.09 -14.53
CA THR A 276 -13.73 -18.94 -15.44
C THR A 276 -13.33 -17.64 -14.74
N SER A 277 -13.75 -17.45 -13.48
CA SER A 277 -13.36 -16.28 -12.68
C SER A 277 -11.87 -16.27 -12.38
N LEU A 278 -11.31 -17.42 -11.98
CA LEU A 278 -9.85 -17.57 -11.78
C LEU A 278 -9.08 -17.31 -13.07
N MET A 279 -9.59 -17.79 -14.21
CA MET A 279 -8.98 -17.56 -15.51
C MET A 279 -8.99 -16.08 -15.89
N GLY A 280 -10.08 -15.35 -15.64
CA GLY A 280 -10.12 -13.90 -15.86
C GLY A 280 -9.14 -13.12 -14.97
N GLN A 281 -8.97 -13.55 -13.72
CA GLN A 281 -8.04 -12.92 -12.79
C GLN A 281 -6.57 -13.18 -13.15
N PHE A 282 -6.18 -14.44 -13.34
CA PHE A 282 -4.77 -14.86 -13.48
C PHE A 282 -4.32 -15.09 -14.95
N GLY A 283 -5.25 -15.24 -15.88
CA GLY A 283 -4.99 -15.88 -17.17
C GLY A 283 -5.20 -14.97 -18.38
N SER A 284 -4.33 -13.98 -18.58
CA SER A 284 -4.36 -13.12 -19.78
C SER A 284 -4.00 -13.81 -21.11
N SER A 285 -3.44 -15.03 -21.08
CA SER A 285 -2.88 -15.68 -22.28
C SER A 285 -3.34 -17.14 -22.49
N ALA A 286 -4.01 -17.74 -21.51
CA ALA A 286 -4.52 -19.10 -21.66
C ALA A 286 -5.76 -19.08 -22.56
N ARG A 287 -5.60 -19.32 -23.86
CA ARG A 287 -6.73 -19.41 -24.81
C ARG A 287 -7.69 -20.58 -24.52
N GLN A 288 -7.31 -21.48 -23.61
CA GLN A 288 -8.04 -22.71 -23.30
C GLN A 288 -8.12 -22.92 -21.79
N ILE A 289 -9.34 -22.97 -21.26
CA ILE A 289 -9.61 -23.17 -19.83
C ILE A 289 -9.02 -24.47 -19.28
N THR A 290 -8.92 -25.53 -20.09
CA THR A 290 -8.33 -26.81 -19.68
C THR A 290 -6.84 -26.68 -19.36
N LYS A 291 -6.09 -25.95 -20.20
CA LYS A 291 -4.66 -25.68 -19.97
C LYS A 291 -4.48 -24.78 -18.74
N PHE A 292 -5.33 -23.76 -18.60
CA PHE A 292 -5.33 -22.90 -17.43
C PHE A 292 -5.55 -23.70 -16.14
N ARG A 293 -6.57 -24.57 -16.09
CA ARG A 293 -6.85 -25.43 -14.93
C ARG A 293 -5.65 -26.29 -14.55
N ALA A 294 -5.00 -26.91 -15.53
CA ALA A 294 -3.81 -27.75 -15.27
C ALA A 294 -2.66 -26.93 -14.67
N GLN A 295 -2.36 -25.75 -15.24
CA GLN A 295 -1.32 -24.86 -14.75
C GLN A 295 -1.66 -24.29 -13.36
N PHE A 296 -2.91 -23.87 -13.16
CA PHE A 296 -3.36 -23.32 -11.89
C PHE A 296 -3.34 -24.38 -10.79
N ARG A 297 -3.74 -25.63 -11.06
CA ARG A 297 -3.64 -26.72 -10.07
C ARG A 297 -2.21 -26.98 -9.63
N ALA A 298 -1.26 -26.98 -10.56
CA ALA A 298 0.15 -27.14 -10.22
C ALA A 298 0.63 -25.99 -9.32
N ALA A 299 0.30 -24.75 -9.68
CA ALA A 299 0.60 -23.56 -8.88
C ALA A 299 -0.09 -23.57 -7.50
N LEU A 300 -1.35 -24.00 -7.45
CA LEU A 300 -2.15 -24.08 -6.24
C LEU A 300 -1.58 -25.12 -5.27
N SER A 301 -1.15 -26.28 -5.76
CA SER A 301 -0.50 -27.31 -4.94
C SER A 301 0.74 -26.77 -4.21
N VAL A 302 1.58 -26.01 -4.92
CA VAL A 302 2.73 -25.33 -4.31
C VAL A 302 2.28 -24.29 -3.28
N ALA A 303 1.33 -23.44 -3.66
CA ALA A 303 0.83 -22.37 -2.81
C ALA A 303 0.18 -22.89 -1.51
N THR A 304 -0.64 -23.94 -1.59
CA THR A 304 -1.31 -24.52 -0.42
C THR A 304 -0.30 -25.20 0.50
N ARG A 305 0.67 -25.94 -0.06
CA ARG A 305 1.73 -26.55 0.74
C ARG A 305 2.49 -25.52 1.57
N GLU A 306 2.90 -24.40 0.97
CA GLU A 306 3.66 -23.38 1.70
C GLU A 306 2.79 -22.51 2.61
N TYR A 307 1.52 -22.26 2.27
CA TYR A 307 0.58 -21.55 3.14
C TYR A 307 0.21 -22.36 4.39
N PHE A 308 -0.01 -23.67 4.24
CA PHE A 308 -0.40 -24.59 5.32
C PHE A 308 0.75 -25.38 5.94
N ALA A 309 2.01 -25.17 5.49
CA ALA A 309 3.22 -25.70 6.13
C ALA A 309 3.26 -25.67 7.69
N PRO A 310 2.71 -24.66 8.38
CA PRO A 310 2.75 -24.60 9.86
C PRO A 310 1.87 -25.65 10.52
N LEU A 311 0.93 -26.24 9.78
CA LEU A 311 0.08 -27.34 10.23
C LEU A 311 0.76 -28.71 10.06
N GLY A 312 2.00 -28.73 9.56
CA GLY A 312 2.79 -29.92 9.28
C GLY A 312 3.06 -30.11 7.79
N GLU A 313 4.19 -30.72 7.45
CA GLU A 313 4.60 -30.96 6.05
C GLU A 313 3.61 -31.87 5.30
N ASP A 314 3.00 -32.83 5.99
CA ASP A 314 2.03 -33.79 5.43
C ASP A 314 0.57 -33.33 5.60
N PHE A 315 0.32 -32.06 5.93
CA PHE A 315 -1.03 -31.55 6.15
C PHE A 315 -1.87 -31.62 4.86
N ASP A 316 -3.03 -32.29 4.95
CA ASP A 316 -3.98 -32.38 3.84
C ASP A 316 -4.76 -31.07 3.65
N SER A 317 -4.21 -30.21 2.79
CA SER A 317 -4.83 -28.92 2.44
C SER A 317 -6.20 -29.03 1.77
N THR A 318 -6.61 -30.22 1.29
CA THR A 318 -7.91 -30.40 0.62
C THR A 318 -9.10 -30.26 1.57
N VAL A 319 -8.86 -30.33 2.89
CA VAL A 319 -9.84 -29.99 3.93
C VAL A 319 -10.33 -28.55 3.81
N TYR A 320 -9.48 -27.64 3.32
CA TYR A 320 -9.80 -26.21 3.15
C TYR A 320 -9.86 -25.76 1.70
N VAL A 321 -9.14 -26.41 0.81
CA VAL A 321 -9.02 -26.03 -0.60
C VAL A 321 -9.36 -27.23 -1.47
N GLY A 322 -10.65 -27.41 -1.74
CA GLY A 322 -11.18 -28.49 -2.57
C GLY A 322 -11.56 -28.04 -3.97
N GLU A 323 -12.05 -28.98 -4.77
CA GLU A 323 -12.69 -28.72 -6.06
C GLU A 323 -14.14 -29.20 -6.05
N TYR A 324 -15.01 -28.44 -6.71
CA TYR A 324 -16.39 -28.86 -6.97
C TYR A 324 -16.63 -29.06 -8.47
N GLY A 325 -17.61 -29.91 -8.80
CA GLY A 325 -17.99 -30.16 -10.18
C GLY A 325 -16.97 -30.98 -10.98
N VAL A 326 -16.09 -31.73 -10.31
CA VAL A 326 -15.13 -32.64 -10.96
C VAL A 326 -15.89 -33.67 -11.81
N GLY A 327 -15.51 -33.83 -13.08
CA GLY A 327 -16.16 -34.77 -14.01
C GLY A 327 -17.46 -34.28 -14.66
N THR A 328 -17.96 -33.09 -14.31
CA THR A 328 -19.15 -32.52 -14.96
C THR A 328 -18.81 -31.99 -16.36
N ARG A 329 -19.64 -32.30 -17.36
CA ARG A 329 -19.46 -31.87 -18.76
C ARG A 329 -19.92 -30.43 -19.03
N GLY A 330 -20.47 -29.73 -18.03
CA GLY A 330 -21.26 -28.49 -18.20
C GLY A 330 -20.63 -27.20 -17.68
N GLY A 331 -19.31 -27.14 -17.46
CA GLY A 331 -18.61 -25.90 -17.10
C GLY A 331 -18.81 -25.37 -15.67
N ASN A 332 -19.78 -25.90 -14.91
CA ASN A 332 -20.01 -25.56 -13.50
C ASN A 332 -19.01 -26.30 -12.58
N SER A 333 -17.74 -25.95 -12.70
CA SER A 333 -16.67 -26.46 -11.83
C SER A 333 -15.71 -25.35 -11.44
N GLY A 334 -15.04 -25.55 -10.30
CA GLY A 334 -14.21 -24.53 -9.69
C GLY A 334 -13.56 -25.00 -8.40
N LEU A 335 -13.01 -24.04 -7.67
CA LEU A 335 -12.48 -24.27 -6.33
C LEU A 335 -13.58 -24.10 -5.28
N LEU A 336 -13.50 -24.92 -4.25
CA LEU A 336 -14.29 -24.80 -3.03
C LEU A 336 -13.34 -24.42 -1.90
N LEU A 337 -13.51 -23.23 -1.33
CA LEU A 337 -12.75 -22.80 -0.17
C LEU A 337 -13.60 -22.91 1.09
N SER A 338 -13.10 -23.61 2.09
CA SER A 338 -13.76 -23.80 3.38
C SER A 338 -13.08 -22.99 4.48
N PRO A 339 -13.83 -22.50 5.48
CA PRO A 339 -13.26 -21.71 6.58
C PRO A 339 -12.21 -22.51 7.35
N ILE A 340 -11.09 -21.86 7.66
CA ILE A 340 -10.05 -22.48 8.49
C ILE A 340 -10.58 -22.62 9.92
N SER A 341 -10.41 -23.79 10.54
CA SER A 341 -10.80 -24.02 11.93
C SER A 341 -10.08 -23.04 12.86
N VAL A 342 -10.73 -22.65 13.97
CA VAL A 342 -10.13 -21.73 14.96
C VAL A 342 -8.81 -22.30 15.52
N GLU A 343 -8.72 -23.62 15.68
CA GLU A 343 -7.51 -24.32 16.10
C GLU A 343 -6.37 -24.15 15.10
N HIS A 344 -6.62 -24.41 13.80
CA HIS A 344 -5.58 -24.26 12.78
C HIS A 344 -5.22 -22.79 12.55
N GLN A 345 -6.18 -21.85 12.67
CA GLN A 345 -5.89 -20.42 12.63
C GLN A 345 -4.88 -20.02 13.72
N ARG A 346 -5.04 -20.53 14.95
CA ARG A 346 -4.09 -20.29 16.05
C ARG A 346 -2.70 -20.84 15.76
N LEU A 347 -2.61 -22.04 15.18
CA LEU A 347 -1.33 -22.64 14.79
C LEU A 347 -0.63 -21.85 13.68
N MET A 348 -1.39 -21.31 12.74
CA MET A 348 -0.85 -20.52 11.62
C MET A 348 -0.56 -19.05 11.97
N ALA A 349 -1.03 -18.55 13.12
CA ALA A 349 -0.78 -17.19 13.57
C ALA A 349 0.73 -16.89 13.65
N TRP A 350 1.12 -15.62 13.57
CA TRP A 350 2.55 -15.28 13.61
C TRP A 350 3.18 -15.50 14.99
N SER A 351 2.39 -15.42 16.07
CA SER A 351 2.84 -15.55 17.46
C SER A 351 3.23 -16.97 17.86
N SER A 352 2.59 -18.01 17.29
CA SER A 352 2.96 -19.41 17.50
C SER A 352 4.33 -19.75 16.88
N ARG A 353 4.77 -18.97 15.90
CA ARG A 353 5.99 -19.22 15.12
C ARG A 353 7.25 -18.66 15.75
N SER A 354 7.13 -17.71 16.66
CA SER A 354 8.26 -17.23 17.47
C SER A 354 8.67 -18.23 18.55
N ARG A 355 7.79 -19.15 18.95
CA ARG A 355 8.07 -20.17 19.99
C ARG A 355 8.69 -21.45 19.43
N GLN A 356 8.48 -21.70 18.14
CA GLN A 356 8.89 -22.95 17.49
C GLN A 356 10.40 -23.01 17.17
N ALA A 357 11.13 -21.90 17.33
CA ALA A 357 12.58 -21.89 17.29
C ALA A 357 13.23 -22.52 18.54
N ASP A 358 12.50 -22.61 19.66
CA ASP A 358 13.03 -23.06 20.95
C ASP A 358 12.54 -24.46 21.38
N ASP A 359 11.61 -25.09 20.67
CA ASP A 359 10.82 -26.20 21.28
C ASP A 359 10.53 -27.40 20.36
N SER A 360 11.39 -27.71 19.39
CA SER A 360 11.24 -28.94 18.57
C SER A 360 11.88 -30.16 19.22
N THR A 361 11.34 -30.56 20.38
CA THR A 361 11.39 -31.96 20.86
C THR A 361 9.96 -32.41 21.18
N GLU A 362 9.53 -33.50 20.53
CA GLU A 362 8.36 -34.35 20.84
C GLU A 362 6.94 -33.98 20.33
N SER A 363 6.62 -34.57 19.18
CA SER A 363 5.61 -35.64 18.97
C SER A 363 4.10 -35.42 19.28
N ALA A 364 3.36 -35.22 18.18
CA ALA A 364 2.19 -35.97 17.68
C ALA A 364 1.16 -36.65 18.62
N SER A 365 -0.13 -36.38 18.37
CA SER A 365 -1.14 -37.45 18.17
C SER A 365 -2.40 -36.95 17.42
N VAL A 366 -2.96 -37.85 16.62
CA VAL A 366 -4.02 -37.69 15.61
C VAL A 366 -5.36 -38.20 16.13
N SER A 367 -6.49 -37.60 15.72
CA SER A 367 -7.72 -38.38 15.48
C SER A 367 -8.68 -37.72 14.47
N ARG A 368 -9.35 -38.56 13.68
CA ARG A 368 -10.09 -38.26 12.43
C ARG A 368 -11.55 -38.68 12.57
N GLN A 369 -12.51 -37.90 12.03
CA GLN A 369 -13.83 -38.40 11.57
C GLN A 369 -14.57 -37.39 10.66
N VAL A 370 -15.36 -37.92 9.71
CA VAL A 370 -16.07 -37.34 8.52
C VAL A 370 -17.39 -38.16 8.36
N PRO A 371 -18.48 -37.84 7.56
CA PRO A 371 -19.11 -36.62 6.96
C PRO A 371 -20.61 -36.42 7.37
N THR A 372 -21.47 -35.48 6.88
CA THR A 372 -22.27 -35.43 5.59
C THR A 372 -23.31 -34.23 5.60
N PRO A 373 -24.14 -33.88 4.55
CA PRO A 373 -24.09 -32.57 3.83
C PRO A 373 -25.44 -31.78 3.61
N GLN A 374 -25.38 -30.71 2.77
CA GLN A 374 -26.43 -29.90 2.06
C GLN A 374 -26.84 -28.57 2.72
N ALA A 375 -27.13 -27.45 2.01
CA ALA A 375 -27.70 -27.22 0.68
C ALA A 375 -27.19 -25.92 -0.02
N SER A 376 -27.45 -25.84 -1.33
CA SER A 376 -27.04 -24.81 -2.29
C SER A 376 -27.94 -23.59 -2.33
N ASP A 377 -27.36 -22.42 -2.66
CA ASP A 377 -28.06 -21.40 -3.45
C ASP A 377 -27.10 -20.61 -4.36
N SER A 378 -27.70 -20.02 -5.39
CA SER A 378 -27.15 -19.68 -6.70
C SER A 378 -26.50 -18.29 -6.79
N THR A 379 -25.43 -18.22 -7.60
CA THR A 379 -24.55 -17.06 -7.81
C THR A 379 -24.89 -16.26 -9.07
N ASN A 380 -24.93 -14.94 -8.95
CA ASN A 380 -24.50 -14.01 -10.01
C ASN A 380 -22.97 -13.94 -10.01
N SER A 381 -22.36 -14.10 -11.18
CA SER A 381 -20.92 -14.22 -11.36
C SER A 381 -20.27 -12.88 -11.73
N VAL A 382 -19.51 -12.32 -10.80
CA VAL A 382 -18.45 -11.34 -11.07
C VAL A 382 -17.16 -11.97 -10.55
N ALA A 383 -16.00 -11.58 -11.07
CA ALA A 383 -14.77 -11.76 -10.29
C ALA A 383 -15.04 -11.17 -8.88
N GLU A 384 -14.56 -11.82 -7.83
CA GLU A 384 -14.78 -11.30 -6.48
C GLU A 384 -13.43 -10.82 -6.00
N VAL A 385 -13.25 -9.49 -5.99
CA VAL A 385 -12.19 -8.80 -5.26
C VAL A 385 -12.11 -9.44 -3.90
N VAL A 386 -10.90 -9.77 -3.44
CA VAL A 386 -10.80 -10.22 -2.07
C VAL A 386 -11.15 -9.01 -1.17
N SER A 387 -12.38 -9.00 -0.64
CA SER A 387 -12.98 -7.90 0.12
C SER A 387 -12.43 -7.92 1.54
N ILE A 388 -11.87 -6.82 2.04
CA ILE A 388 -11.21 -6.77 3.35
C ILE A 388 -12.25 -6.37 4.41
N PRO A 389 -12.54 -7.21 5.42
CA PRO A 389 -13.36 -6.79 6.55
C PRO A 389 -12.65 -5.65 7.30
N ALA A 390 -13.38 -4.61 7.66
CA ALA A 390 -12.86 -3.38 8.28
C ALA A 390 -12.28 -3.55 9.71
N HIS A 391 -12.00 -4.78 10.16
CA HIS A 391 -11.54 -5.10 11.52
C HIS A 391 -10.07 -5.57 11.60
N ALA A 392 -9.26 -5.36 10.57
CA ALA A 392 -7.84 -5.73 10.63
C ALA A 392 -7.16 -4.97 11.79
N GLY A 393 -6.80 -5.70 12.86
CA GLY A 393 -6.19 -5.14 14.08
C GLY A 393 -7.05 -5.14 15.35
N VAL A 394 -8.28 -5.70 15.31
CA VAL A 394 -9.13 -5.86 16.49
C VAL A 394 -9.47 -7.33 16.72
N ASP A 395 -9.00 -7.91 17.82
CA ASP A 395 -9.40 -9.24 18.28
C ASP A 395 -10.70 -9.13 19.08
N VAL A 396 -11.75 -9.77 18.56
CA VAL A 396 -13.11 -9.72 19.12
C VAL A 396 -13.20 -10.45 20.46
N ALA A 397 -12.40 -11.49 20.69
CA ALA A 397 -12.35 -12.21 21.95
C ALA A 397 -11.61 -11.40 23.02
N GLU A 398 -10.50 -10.75 22.66
CA GLU A 398 -9.78 -9.84 23.55
C GLU A 398 -10.61 -8.59 23.89
N LEU A 399 -11.37 -8.07 22.92
CA LEU A 399 -12.27 -6.93 23.13
C LEU A 399 -13.37 -7.27 24.13
N ARG A 400 -13.97 -8.46 24.02
CA ARG A 400 -14.95 -8.94 25.01
C ARG A 400 -14.34 -9.07 26.40
N ALA A 401 -13.18 -9.71 26.52
CA ALA A 401 -12.51 -9.86 27.80
C ALA A 401 -12.18 -8.51 28.45
N ALA A 402 -11.75 -7.53 27.65
CA ALA A 402 -11.46 -6.17 28.12
C ALA A 402 -12.73 -5.41 28.56
N LEU A 403 -13.84 -5.52 27.81
CA LEU A 403 -15.11 -4.89 28.16
C LEU A 403 -15.75 -5.53 29.40
N ASP A 404 -15.70 -6.86 29.51
CA ASP A 404 -16.18 -7.60 30.68
C ASP A 404 -15.36 -7.24 31.93
N ALA A 405 -14.03 -7.17 31.82
CA ALA A 405 -13.15 -6.75 32.90
C ALA A 405 -13.37 -5.28 33.33
N ALA A 406 -13.86 -4.45 32.42
CA ALA A 406 -14.20 -3.05 32.67
C ALA A 406 -15.66 -2.84 33.11
N GLY A 407 -16.43 -3.90 33.34
CA GLY A 407 -17.78 -3.85 33.93
C GLY A 407 -18.93 -3.73 32.93
N LEU A 408 -18.69 -3.90 31.62
CA LEU A 408 -19.72 -4.00 30.58
C LEU A 408 -19.94 -5.48 30.21
N PRO A 409 -21.01 -6.14 30.68
CA PRO A 409 -21.23 -7.56 30.40
C PRO A 409 -21.58 -7.76 28.91
N THR A 410 -20.64 -8.31 28.15
CA THR A 410 -20.78 -8.58 26.71
C THR A 410 -21.35 -9.97 26.39
N GLY A 411 -21.62 -10.79 27.42
CA GLY A 411 -22.11 -12.17 27.28
C GLY A 411 -23.45 -12.32 26.55
N ALA A 412 -24.28 -11.27 26.52
CA ALA A 412 -25.53 -11.23 25.76
C ALA A 412 -25.41 -10.54 24.38
N VAL A 413 -24.24 -9.95 24.06
CA VAL A 413 -24.02 -9.19 22.83
C VAL A 413 -23.55 -10.12 21.72
N SER A 414 -24.32 -10.16 20.64
CA SER A 414 -23.98 -10.97 19.47
C SER A 414 -22.66 -10.53 18.83
N ASP A 415 -21.94 -11.49 18.27
CA ASP A 415 -20.74 -11.27 17.46
C ASP A 415 -20.97 -10.26 16.32
N GLY A 416 -22.18 -10.21 15.76
CA GLY A 416 -22.55 -9.25 14.72
C GLY A 416 -22.70 -7.82 15.24
N THR A 417 -23.32 -7.66 16.40
CA THR A 417 -23.48 -6.35 17.06
C THR A 417 -22.14 -5.76 17.48
N LEU A 418 -21.25 -6.60 18.01
CA LEU A 418 -19.91 -6.18 18.40
C LEU A 418 -19.07 -5.75 17.19
N ARG A 419 -19.21 -6.43 16.04
CA ARG A 419 -18.59 -6.02 14.77
C ARG A 419 -19.14 -4.71 14.23
N ALA A 420 -20.46 -4.50 14.27
CA ALA A 420 -21.06 -3.23 13.87
C ALA A 420 -20.58 -2.04 14.75
N ALA A 421 -20.36 -2.29 16.05
CA ALA A 421 -19.76 -1.31 16.95
C ALA A 421 -18.31 -1.00 16.57
N ILE A 422 -17.49 -2.04 16.27
CA ILE A 422 -16.13 -1.87 15.77
C ILE A 422 -16.11 -0.99 14.49
N ASP A 423 -16.97 -1.28 13.52
CA ASP A 423 -17.06 -0.53 12.26
C ASP A 423 -17.47 0.94 12.49
N THR A 424 -18.41 1.17 13.39
CA THR A 424 -18.86 2.52 13.76
C THR A 424 -17.75 3.33 14.42
N VAL A 425 -16.88 2.70 15.22
CA VAL A 425 -15.73 3.38 15.83
C VAL A 425 -14.62 3.64 14.81
N LEU A 426 -14.26 2.63 14.01
CA LEU A 426 -13.15 2.75 13.06
C LEU A 426 -13.48 3.66 11.87
N SER A 427 -14.75 3.81 11.49
CA SER A 427 -15.19 4.78 10.48
C SER A 427 -15.07 6.25 10.93
N ARG A 428 -14.97 6.51 12.24
CA ARG A 428 -14.84 7.88 12.79
C ARG A 428 -13.40 8.40 12.79
N VAL A 429 -12.42 7.58 12.40
CA VAL A 429 -10.99 7.90 12.51
C VAL A 429 -10.26 7.66 11.19
N SER A 430 -9.35 8.58 10.84
CA SER A 430 -8.59 8.51 9.58
C SER A 430 -7.30 7.69 9.68
N SER A 431 -6.80 7.42 10.88
CA SER A 431 -5.64 6.54 11.14
C SER A 431 -5.67 6.05 12.59
N VAL A 432 -5.17 4.83 12.84
CA VAL A 432 -5.17 4.24 14.18
C VAL A 432 -3.87 3.49 14.44
N GLY A 433 -3.16 3.86 15.50
CA GLY A 433 -1.95 3.16 15.94
C GLY A 433 -2.23 1.86 16.70
N ASN A 434 -3.31 1.82 17.50
CA ASN A 434 -3.77 0.62 18.21
C ASN A 434 -5.30 0.54 18.16
N ALA A 435 -5.81 -0.22 17.20
CA ALA A 435 -7.25 -0.37 16.96
C ALA A 435 -7.96 -1.04 18.13
N GLN A 436 -7.31 -2.00 18.79
CA GLN A 436 -7.85 -2.69 19.98
C GLN A 436 -8.15 -1.71 21.13
N ALA A 437 -7.17 -0.86 21.47
CA ALA A 437 -7.31 0.10 22.56
C ALA A 437 -8.32 1.20 22.23
N LEU A 438 -8.32 1.69 20.99
CA LEU A 438 -9.26 2.71 20.53
C LEU A 438 -10.71 2.21 20.63
N VAL A 439 -10.97 1.02 20.09
CA VAL A 439 -12.33 0.44 20.08
C VAL A 439 -12.80 0.12 21.48
N THR A 440 -11.93 -0.45 22.33
CA THR A 440 -12.26 -0.71 23.74
C THR A 440 -12.65 0.59 24.44
N THR A 441 -11.85 1.64 24.29
CA THR A 441 -12.10 2.93 24.94
C THR A 441 -13.35 3.62 24.41
N ALA A 442 -13.60 3.55 23.10
CA ALA A 442 -14.77 4.16 22.47
C ALA A 442 -16.07 3.46 22.88
N ILE A 443 -16.10 2.12 22.95
CA ILE A 443 -17.26 1.36 23.41
C ILE A 443 -17.51 1.56 24.91
N MET A 444 -16.45 1.69 25.71
CA MET A 444 -16.56 2.05 27.14
C MET A 444 -17.19 3.43 27.35
N ARG A 445 -16.85 4.41 26.49
CA ARG A 445 -17.41 5.77 26.54
C ARG A 445 -18.81 5.87 25.96
N GLU A 446 -19.15 5.01 25.00
CA GLU A 446 -20.44 5.01 24.29
C GLU A 446 -21.06 3.60 24.27
N PRO A 447 -21.55 3.07 25.42
CA PRO A 447 -22.08 1.70 25.51
C PRO A 447 -23.29 1.44 24.62
N ALA A 448 -23.98 2.51 24.20
CA ALA A 448 -25.12 2.46 23.28
C ALA A 448 -24.77 1.76 21.95
N LEU A 449 -23.51 1.79 21.52
CA LEU A 449 -23.00 1.08 20.34
C LEU A 449 -23.26 -0.44 20.40
N LEU A 450 -23.45 -1.02 21.59
CA LEU A 450 -23.72 -2.44 21.79
C LEU A 450 -25.21 -2.81 21.80
N THR A 451 -26.11 -1.82 21.74
CA THR A 451 -27.57 -2.05 21.92
C THR A 451 -28.39 -1.98 20.63
N GLY A 452 -27.79 -1.63 19.48
CA GLY A 452 -28.44 -1.68 18.17
C GLY A 452 -29.64 -0.73 17.98
N ALA A 453 -29.95 0.12 18.95
CA ALA A 453 -31.02 1.12 18.83
C ALA A 453 -30.52 2.36 18.08
N ALA A 454 -30.52 2.28 16.76
CA ALA A 454 -30.66 3.49 15.96
C ALA A 454 -32.09 4.03 16.17
N ALA A 455 -32.24 5.15 16.88
CA ALA A 455 -33.46 5.93 16.87
C ALA A 455 -33.15 7.40 16.49
N PRO A 456 -34.01 8.03 15.68
CA PRO A 456 -33.69 9.21 14.90
C PRO A 456 -33.90 10.49 15.70
N VAL A 457 -33.16 11.55 15.38
CA VAL A 457 -33.59 12.92 15.71
C VAL A 457 -33.60 13.74 14.43
N ALA A 458 -34.80 14.23 14.13
CA ALA A 458 -35.14 15.02 12.96
C ALA A 458 -34.92 16.53 13.20
N SER A 459 -34.60 17.20 12.09
CA SER A 459 -34.98 18.55 11.65
C SER A 459 -34.77 19.80 12.54
N ALA A 460 -33.96 20.71 12.00
CA ALA A 460 -34.15 22.18 11.99
C ALA A 460 -33.19 22.76 10.92
N VAL A 461 -33.46 23.76 10.08
CA VAL A 461 -34.57 24.66 9.77
C VAL A 461 -34.21 25.28 8.41
N GLN A 462 -35.20 25.61 7.58
CA GLN A 462 -35.06 26.32 6.31
C GLN A 462 -34.66 27.80 6.47
N GLY A 463 -33.89 28.32 5.50
CA GLY A 463 -33.85 29.74 5.13
C GLY A 463 -32.55 30.16 4.44
N PRO A 464 -32.56 31.19 3.58
CA PRO A 464 -33.15 31.17 2.25
C PRO A 464 -32.09 31.30 1.13
N ALA A 465 -32.56 31.08 -0.11
CA ALA A 465 -31.82 31.21 -1.35
C ALA A 465 -31.32 32.64 -1.64
N VAL A 466 -30.13 32.74 -2.23
CA VAL A 466 -29.72 33.89 -3.06
C VAL A 466 -29.06 33.37 -4.33
N SER A 467 -29.60 33.78 -5.48
CA SER A 467 -29.05 33.57 -6.82
C SER A 467 -28.08 34.70 -7.20
N ALA A 468 -27.05 34.41 -8.02
CA ALA A 468 -26.71 35.11 -9.28
C ALA A 468 -25.23 34.89 -9.73
N ALA A 469 -25.05 34.05 -10.77
CA ALA A 469 -24.38 34.29 -12.07
C ALA A 469 -22.98 35.00 -12.18
N PRO A 470 -22.37 35.17 -13.39
CA PRO A 470 -21.16 34.44 -13.82
C PRO A 470 -19.95 35.31 -14.21
N GLY A 471 -18.76 34.72 -14.34
CA GLY A 471 -17.58 35.34 -14.99
C GLY A 471 -16.39 34.38 -15.00
N GLN A 472 -15.99 33.86 -16.16
CA GLN A 472 -14.86 34.32 -17.01
C GLN A 472 -13.46 34.16 -16.39
N GLY A 473 -12.57 33.52 -17.16
CA GLY A 473 -11.37 32.83 -16.66
C GLY A 473 -10.06 33.58 -16.80
N ALA A 474 -8.97 32.90 -16.39
CA ALA A 474 -7.61 33.00 -16.93
C ALA A 474 -6.63 32.11 -16.11
N ALA A 475 -5.89 31.26 -16.83
CA ALA A 475 -4.46 30.91 -16.73
C ALA A 475 -3.76 30.54 -15.38
N PRO A 476 -2.68 29.72 -15.42
CA PRO A 476 -2.16 28.97 -14.28
C PRO A 476 -1.13 29.77 -13.48
N VAL A 477 -1.10 29.59 -12.15
CA VAL A 477 -0.07 30.15 -11.28
C VAL A 477 0.55 29.03 -10.44
N ALA A 478 1.85 28.84 -10.62
CA ALA A 478 2.70 28.04 -9.76
C ALA A 478 2.70 28.62 -8.34
N SER A 479 2.46 27.80 -7.31
CA SER A 479 2.52 28.24 -5.92
C SER A 479 3.63 27.49 -5.18
N SER A 480 4.76 28.16 -5.02
CA SER A 480 5.70 27.90 -3.94
C SER A 480 5.07 28.43 -2.64
N ARG A 481 4.67 27.52 -1.75
CA ARG A 481 4.02 27.87 -0.48
C ARG A 481 5.02 28.56 0.47
N PRO A 482 4.69 29.72 1.07
CA PRO A 482 5.59 30.39 2.02
C PRO A 482 5.77 29.54 3.28
N VAL A 483 7.02 29.40 3.74
CA VAL A 483 7.37 28.71 4.99
C VAL A 483 7.00 29.61 6.17
N LEU A 484 6.16 29.12 7.08
CA LEU A 484 5.67 29.89 8.23
C LEU A 484 6.65 29.80 9.42
N PRO A 485 6.81 30.88 10.21
CA PRO A 485 7.69 30.88 11.39
C PRO A 485 7.12 29.99 12.51
N VAL A 486 7.93 29.11 13.08
CA VAL A 486 7.52 28.23 14.21
C VAL A 486 7.48 29.05 15.50
N VAL A 487 6.36 28.97 16.24
CA VAL A 487 6.17 29.63 17.54
C VAL A 487 5.43 28.69 18.48
N SER A 488 5.82 28.64 19.74
CA SER A 488 5.15 27.80 20.75
C SER A 488 3.81 28.40 21.19
N CYS A 489 2.79 27.56 21.34
CA CYS A 489 1.46 27.97 21.75
C CYS A 489 1.45 28.42 23.22
N PRO A 490 0.90 29.61 23.55
CA PRO A 490 0.86 30.09 24.94
C PRO A 490 -0.10 29.30 25.85
N VAL A 491 -1.01 28.49 25.29
CA VAL A 491 -1.98 27.68 26.04
C VAL A 491 -1.49 26.25 26.23
N HIS A 492 -0.94 25.63 25.18
CA HIS A 492 -0.59 24.21 25.19
C HIS A 492 0.93 23.94 25.18
N GLY A 493 1.77 24.97 24.99
CA GLY A 493 3.24 24.84 24.97
C GLY A 493 3.83 24.21 23.70
N GLU A 494 3.00 23.63 22.83
CA GLU A 494 3.42 22.94 21.60
C GLU A 494 3.83 23.88 20.47
N ASP A 495 4.78 23.44 19.64
CA ASP A 495 5.29 24.20 18.49
C ASP A 495 4.26 24.28 17.34
N VAL A 496 3.92 25.50 16.95
CA VAL A 496 2.94 25.78 15.90
C VAL A 496 3.64 26.04 14.58
N THR A 497 3.65 25.03 13.70
CA THR A 497 4.20 25.12 12.33
C THR A 497 3.18 25.63 11.29
N GLY A 498 1.90 25.67 11.65
CA GLY A 498 0.79 26.11 10.80
C GLY A 498 0.23 27.49 11.14
N LEU A 499 -0.95 27.80 10.59
CA LEU A 499 -1.70 29.03 10.88
C LEU A 499 -2.27 29.05 12.30
N VAL A 500 -2.61 27.87 12.84
CA VAL A 500 -3.27 27.72 14.15
C VAL A 500 -2.70 26.51 14.89
N CYS A 501 -2.62 26.58 16.22
CA CYS A 501 -2.27 25.44 17.08
C CYS A 501 -3.31 24.31 16.96
N ARG A 502 -2.84 23.06 16.84
CA ARG A 502 -3.70 21.88 16.69
C ARG A 502 -4.67 21.72 17.86
N ASP A 503 -4.19 21.88 19.09
CA ASP A 503 -5.01 21.65 20.27
C ASP A 503 -5.98 22.80 20.52
N CYS A 504 -5.57 24.07 20.29
CA CYS A 504 -6.51 25.20 20.28
C CYS A 504 -7.64 25.00 19.25
N ALA A 505 -7.32 24.42 18.09
CA ALA A 505 -8.30 24.13 17.06
C ALA A 505 -9.25 22.99 17.44
N ILE A 506 -8.81 22.04 18.29
CA ILE A 506 -9.66 20.96 18.82
C ILE A 506 -10.59 21.54 19.89
N GLU A 507 -10.04 22.29 20.84
CA GLU A 507 -10.80 22.93 21.92
C GLU A 507 -11.89 23.86 21.37
N LEU A 508 -11.60 24.70 20.37
CA LEU A 508 -12.61 25.57 19.77
C LEU A 508 -13.67 24.83 18.92
N LYS A 509 -13.38 23.62 18.42
CA LYS A 509 -14.34 22.82 17.63
C LYS A 509 -15.22 21.91 18.49
N SER A 510 -14.72 21.51 19.65
CA SER A 510 -15.46 20.68 20.59
C SER A 510 -16.61 21.48 21.20
N ALA A 511 -17.80 20.90 21.25
CA ALA A 511 -19.00 21.54 21.80
C ALA A 511 -19.00 21.57 23.34
N ASP A 512 -18.24 20.66 23.98
CA ASP A 512 -18.21 20.47 25.43
C ASP A 512 -17.03 21.19 26.11
N THR A 513 -16.31 22.02 25.37
CA THR A 513 -15.14 22.75 25.88
C THR A 513 -15.55 23.79 26.92
N ASP A 514 -14.81 23.85 28.02
CA ASP A 514 -15.01 24.87 29.05
C ASP A 514 -14.82 26.30 28.49
N PRO A 515 -15.72 27.26 28.77
CA PRO A 515 -15.63 28.61 28.20
C PRO A 515 -14.32 29.36 28.53
N ALA A 516 -13.68 29.10 29.67
CA ALA A 516 -12.40 29.72 30.02
C ALA A 516 -11.26 29.14 29.16
N VAL A 517 -11.29 27.83 28.90
CA VAL A 517 -10.36 27.16 27.99
C VAL A 517 -10.57 27.63 26.55
N ALA A 518 -11.82 27.73 26.10
CA ALA A 518 -12.17 28.27 24.78
C ALA A 518 -11.70 29.73 24.62
N THR A 519 -11.82 30.55 25.67
CA THR A 519 -11.32 31.93 25.68
C THR A 519 -9.81 32.00 25.52
N GLY A 520 -9.06 31.20 26.29
CA GLY A 520 -7.60 31.12 26.18
C GLY A 520 -7.16 30.67 24.78
N CYS A 521 -7.81 29.64 24.24
CA CYS A 521 -7.54 29.12 22.90
C CYS A 521 -7.83 30.16 21.82
N TRP A 522 -8.96 30.88 21.91
CA TRP A 522 -9.30 31.94 20.95
C TRP A 522 -8.27 33.06 20.97
N HIS A 523 -7.85 33.54 22.14
CA HIS A 523 -6.81 34.57 22.22
C HIS A 523 -5.50 34.13 21.56
N ALA A 524 -5.08 32.87 21.77
CA ALA A 524 -3.89 32.31 21.14
C ALA A 524 -4.01 32.22 19.61
N VAL A 525 -5.16 31.74 19.10
CA VAL A 525 -5.44 31.65 17.66
C VAL A 525 -5.45 33.05 17.02
N ARG A 526 -6.18 33.99 17.64
CA ARG A 526 -6.31 35.37 17.16
C ARG A 526 -4.95 36.07 17.10
N ALA A 527 -4.13 35.95 18.14
CA ALA A 527 -2.79 36.54 18.16
C ALA A 527 -1.91 35.99 17.03
N ARG A 528 -1.92 34.67 16.83
CA ARG A 528 -1.14 34.01 15.78
C ARG A 528 -1.57 34.44 14.37
N LEU A 529 -2.88 34.44 14.09
CA LEU A 529 -3.38 34.84 12.78
C LEU A 529 -3.10 36.33 12.49
N THR A 530 -3.15 37.20 13.51
CA THR A 530 -2.79 38.62 13.37
C THR A 530 -1.32 38.80 13.01
N GLU A 531 -0.43 37.98 13.59
CA GLU A 531 0.99 38.05 13.28
C GLU A 531 1.28 37.54 11.87
N LEU A 532 0.67 36.43 11.48
CA LEU A 532 0.84 35.85 10.15
C LEU A 532 0.22 36.71 9.04
N SER A 533 -0.83 37.48 9.33
CA SER A 533 -1.42 38.41 8.34
C SER A 533 -0.49 39.56 7.95
N ARG A 534 0.61 39.78 8.69
CA ARG A 534 1.64 40.77 8.35
C ARG A 534 2.69 40.23 7.39
N LEU A 535 2.71 38.92 7.11
CA LEU A 535 3.66 38.29 6.19
C LEU A 535 3.12 38.31 4.76
N GLU A 536 3.97 38.71 3.80
CA GLU A 536 3.62 38.69 2.38
C GLU A 536 3.33 37.27 1.90
N GLY A 537 2.19 37.10 1.20
CA GLY A 537 1.78 35.81 0.62
C GLY A 537 1.06 34.86 1.59
N VAL A 538 0.77 35.27 2.83
CA VAL A 538 0.02 34.46 3.80
C VAL A 538 -1.42 34.98 3.93
N ASP A 539 -2.38 34.22 3.39
CA ASP A 539 -3.80 34.51 3.58
C ASP A 539 -4.32 33.87 4.88
N THR A 540 -4.75 34.70 5.82
CA THR A 540 -5.33 34.29 7.12
C THR A 540 -6.84 34.52 7.21
N SER A 541 -7.45 35.11 6.18
CA SER A 541 -8.84 35.58 6.21
C SER A 541 -9.85 34.45 6.45
N GLY A 542 -9.66 33.31 5.78
CA GLY A 542 -10.52 32.13 5.93
C GLY A 542 -10.48 31.52 7.33
N GLU A 543 -9.29 31.41 7.93
CA GLU A 543 -9.16 30.89 9.30
C GLU A 543 -9.65 31.90 10.33
N TRP A 544 -9.53 33.20 10.07
CA TRP A 544 -10.09 34.24 10.93
C TRP A 544 -11.61 34.11 11.06
N VAL A 545 -12.32 34.02 9.94
CA VAL A 545 -13.79 33.84 9.91
C VAL A 545 -14.19 32.53 10.58
N ARG A 546 -13.44 31.46 10.32
CA ARG A 546 -13.74 30.14 10.86
C ARG A 546 -13.64 30.10 12.39
N TYR A 547 -12.54 30.59 12.95
CA TYR A 547 -12.31 30.48 14.39
C TYR A 547 -13.02 31.57 15.20
N SER A 548 -13.33 32.74 14.62
CA SER A 548 -14.23 33.70 15.27
C SER A 548 -15.64 33.11 15.44
N ALA A 549 -16.17 32.47 14.40
CA ALA A 549 -17.49 31.82 14.46
C ALA A 549 -17.52 30.60 15.39
N LEU A 550 -16.38 29.98 15.69
CA LEU A 550 -16.26 28.90 16.67
C LEU A 550 -16.16 29.46 18.10
N ALA A 551 -15.40 30.53 18.31
CA ALA A 551 -15.32 31.22 19.58
C ALA A 551 -16.68 31.79 20.03
N GLU A 552 -17.46 32.35 19.09
CA GLU A 552 -18.81 32.87 19.34
C GLU A 552 -19.77 31.80 19.89
N ARG A 553 -19.64 30.53 19.48
CA ARG A 553 -20.46 29.42 19.99
C ARG A 553 -20.21 29.12 21.46
N HIS A 554 -19.02 29.46 21.94
CA HIS A 554 -18.61 29.34 23.34
C HIS A 554 -18.89 30.62 24.14
N GLY A 555 -19.54 31.62 23.55
CA GLY A 555 -19.81 32.91 24.18
C GLY A 555 -18.59 33.84 24.24
N VAL A 556 -17.57 33.59 23.40
CA VAL A 556 -16.32 34.34 23.37
C VAL A 556 -16.28 35.21 22.10
N GLY A 557 -16.25 36.54 22.27
CA GLY A 557 -16.20 37.54 21.18
C GLY A 557 -14.86 38.25 21.06
#